data_AF-A0A530AH41-F1
#
_entry.id   AF-A0A530AH41-F1
#
_cell.length_a   1.000
_cell.length_b   1.000
_cell.length_c   1.000
_cell.angle_alpha   90.00
_cell.angle_beta   90.00
_cell.angle_gamma   90.00
#
_symmetry.space_group_name_H-M   'P 1'
#
loop_
_entity.id
_entity.type
_entity.pdbx_description
1 polymer ?
#
loop_
_entity_poly.entity_id
_entity_poly.type
_entity_poly.pdbx_seq_one_letter_code
_entity_poly.pdbx_strand_id
1 'polypeptide(L)'
;MPKTMKAAVVRQFGKPLVIEEVQVPTPGAGQILVKIAATGVCHTDLHAAEGDWPVKPKPPFIPGHEGVGHVVAVGSGVKHVKEGDRVGVPWLYTACGHCRHCLSGWEALCEEQQNTGYSVNGSFAEYVLADPDYVGHLPGNISFTEIAPILCAGVTVYKGLKVTDTKPGDWVVISGIGGLGHLAVQYAKAMGLNVIAVDIDDAKLDLAKRLDRAVDVGAEVRRRHL
;
A
#
# COMPACT_ATOMS: atom_id res chain seq x y z
N MET A 1 5.58 -22.81 13.80
CA MET A 1 4.57 -21.73 13.62
C MET A 1 3.36 -22.03 14.50
N PRO A 2 2.68 -21.03 15.08
CA PRO A 2 1.45 -21.27 15.85
C PRO A 2 0.33 -21.77 14.94
N LYS A 3 -0.67 -22.46 15.50
CA LYS A 3 -1.84 -22.94 14.75
C LYS A 3 -2.82 -21.80 14.42
N THR A 4 -2.92 -20.84 15.33
CA THR A 4 -3.78 -19.66 15.19
C THR A 4 -2.98 -18.38 15.30
N MET A 5 -3.58 -17.29 14.84
CA MET A 5 -3.05 -15.92 14.91
C MET A 5 -4.18 -14.94 15.16
N LYS A 6 -3.82 -13.76 15.66
CA LYS A 6 -4.73 -12.62 15.70
C LYS A 6 -4.83 -11.94 14.34
N ALA A 7 -6.05 -11.55 13.98
CA ALA A 7 -6.34 -10.72 12.83
C ALA A 7 -7.47 -9.74 13.12
N ALA A 8 -7.45 -8.57 12.49
CA ALA A 8 -8.56 -7.64 12.45
C ALA A 8 -9.45 -7.96 11.25
N VAL A 9 -10.68 -8.39 11.51
CA VAL A 9 -11.57 -8.97 10.50
C VAL A 9 -12.76 -8.04 10.24
N VAL A 10 -13.04 -7.76 8.98
CA VAL A 10 -14.29 -7.14 8.54
C VAL A 10 -15.33 -8.24 8.40
N ARG A 11 -16.29 -8.31 9.33
CA ARG A 11 -17.41 -9.27 9.28
C ARG A 11 -18.60 -8.76 8.48
N GLN A 12 -18.79 -7.45 8.45
CA GLN A 12 -19.88 -6.76 7.76
C GLN A 12 -19.43 -5.36 7.37
N PHE A 13 -19.88 -4.88 6.22
CA PHE A 13 -19.56 -3.53 5.77
C PHE A 13 -20.07 -2.44 6.72
N GLY A 14 -19.26 -1.39 6.89
CA GLY A 14 -19.58 -0.22 7.72
C GLY A 14 -19.67 -0.53 9.23
N LYS A 15 -19.22 -1.72 9.66
CA LYS A 15 -19.12 -2.08 11.07
C LYS A 15 -17.65 -2.04 11.52
N PRO A 16 -17.38 -1.76 12.81
CA PRO A 16 -16.03 -1.87 13.34
C PRO A 16 -15.44 -3.26 13.09
N LEU A 17 -14.14 -3.29 12.79
CA LEU A 17 -13.39 -4.54 12.69
C LEU A 17 -13.37 -5.25 14.05
N VAL A 18 -13.37 -6.58 14.01
CA VAL A 18 -13.26 -7.42 15.21
C VAL A 18 -11.89 -8.07 15.23
N ILE A 19 -11.20 -8.02 16.37
CA ILE A 19 -9.98 -8.80 16.57
C ILE A 19 -10.38 -10.23 16.92
N GLU A 20 -9.92 -11.19 16.12
CA GLU A 20 -10.25 -12.60 16.27
C GLU A 20 -9.02 -13.49 16.18
N GLU A 21 -9.09 -14.67 16.81
CA GLU A 21 -8.16 -15.77 16.57
C GLU A 21 -8.61 -16.55 15.32
N VAL A 22 -7.78 -16.53 14.29
CA VAL A 22 -7.99 -17.23 13.01
C VAL A 22 -6.87 -18.25 12.78
N GLN A 23 -7.07 -19.23 11.91
CA GLN A 23 -5.99 -20.19 11.58
C GLN A 23 -4.85 -19.47 10.85
N VAL A 24 -3.60 -19.82 11.18
CA VAL A 24 -2.44 -19.41 10.38
C VAL A 24 -2.52 -20.15 9.04
N PRO A 25 -2.53 -19.45 7.90
CA PRO A 25 -2.60 -20.12 6.61
C PRO A 25 -1.31 -20.88 6.33
N THR A 26 -1.42 -22.04 5.67
CA THR A 26 -0.26 -22.80 5.19
C THR A 26 0.03 -22.39 3.75
N PRO A 27 1.28 -22.03 3.38
CA PRO A 27 1.58 -21.67 2.00
C PRO A 27 1.44 -22.89 1.08
N GLY A 28 0.64 -22.74 0.02
CA GLY A 28 0.55 -23.72 -1.07
C GLY A 28 1.75 -23.65 -2.02
N ALA A 29 1.72 -24.46 -3.08
CA ALA A 29 2.71 -24.37 -4.15
C ALA A 29 2.75 -22.95 -4.74
N GLY A 30 3.95 -22.40 -4.94
CA GLY A 30 4.15 -21.05 -5.46
C GLY A 30 3.84 -19.92 -4.47
N GLN A 31 3.49 -20.20 -3.21
CA GLN A 31 3.20 -19.16 -2.21
C GLN A 31 4.29 -19.09 -1.15
N ILE A 32 4.37 -17.94 -0.48
CA ILE A 32 5.16 -17.76 0.75
C ILE A 32 4.25 -17.34 1.89
N LEU A 33 4.67 -17.62 3.12
CA LEU A 33 4.05 -17.09 4.33
C LEU A 33 4.97 -16.03 4.94
N VAL A 34 4.41 -14.84 5.16
CA VAL A 34 5.12 -13.71 5.74
C VAL A 34 4.60 -13.48 7.15
N LYS A 35 5.49 -13.45 8.14
CA LYS A 35 5.17 -12.97 9.49
C LYS A 35 5.27 -11.45 9.50
N ILE A 36 4.14 -10.79 9.71
CA ILE A 36 4.03 -9.33 9.68
C ILE A 36 4.72 -8.72 10.89
N ALA A 37 5.61 -7.77 10.65
CA ALA A 37 6.30 -6.98 11.66
C ALA A 37 5.66 -5.60 11.82
N ALA A 38 5.19 -5.02 10.72
CA ALA A 38 4.40 -3.79 10.70
C ALA A 38 3.48 -3.80 9.48
N THR A 39 2.38 -3.06 9.55
CA THR A 39 1.54 -2.78 8.40
C THR A 39 1.14 -1.31 8.45
N GLY A 40 1.23 -0.63 7.31
CA GLY A 40 0.59 0.67 7.17
C GLY A 40 -0.93 0.52 7.08
N VAL A 41 -1.65 1.63 7.26
CA VAL A 41 -3.11 1.72 7.20
C VAL A 41 -3.46 2.73 6.12
N CYS A 42 -4.00 2.24 5.01
CA CYS A 42 -4.32 3.06 3.85
C CYS A 42 -5.82 3.41 3.87
N HIS A 43 -6.18 4.55 3.27
CA HIS A 43 -7.59 4.93 3.14
C HIS A 43 -8.39 3.90 2.31
N THR A 44 -7.71 3.17 1.42
CA THR A 44 -8.28 2.03 0.70
C THR A 44 -8.79 0.93 1.65
N ASP A 45 -8.15 0.70 2.79
CA ASP A 45 -8.63 -0.30 3.77
C ASP A 45 -9.96 0.13 4.38
N LEU A 46 -10.18 1.44 4.56
CA LEU A 46 -11.45 2.00 5.01
C LEU A 46 -12.53 1.82 3.93
N HIS A 47 -12.25 2.20 2.68
CA HIS A 47 -13.19 2.00 1.57
C HIS A 47 -13.57 0.53 1.37
N ALA A 48 -12.62 -0.39 1.59
CA ALA A 48 -12.88 -1.83 1.57
C ALA A 48 -13.80 -2.25 2.72
N ALA A 49 -13.55 -1.77 3.94
CA ALA A 49 -14.35 -2.06 5.12
C ALA A 49 -15.76 -1.44 5.08
N GLU A 50 -15.93 -0.29 4.42
CA GLU A 50 -17.22 0.38 4.20
C GLU A 50 -17.96 -0.17 2.97
N GLY A 51 -17.22 -0.79 2.05
CA GLY A 51 -17.77 -1.34 0.82
C GLY A 51 -18.18 -0.24 -0.17
N ASP A 52 -17.41 0.83 -0.27
CA ASP A 52 -17.78 2.03 -1.06
C ASP A 52 -17.71 1.79 -2.57
N TRP A 53 -16.80 0.93 -3.03
CA TRP A 53 -16.53 0.76 -4.45
C TRP A 53 -17.53 -0.19 -5.15
N PRO A 54 -17.74 -0.06 -6.47
CA PRO A 54 -18.67 -0.92 -7.22
C PRO A 54 -18.29 -2.41 -7.19
N VAL A 55 -17.00 -2.71 -7.39
CA VAL A 55 -16.44 -4.05 -7.23
C VAL A 55 -16.08 -4.20 -5.75
N LYS A 56 -16.83 -4.99 -4.99
CA LYS A 56 -16.69 -5.09 -3.53
C LYS A 56 -15.86 -6.32 -3.13
N PRO A 57 -15.12 -6.28 -2.00
CA PRO A 57 -14.60 -7.50 -1.40
C PRO A 57 -15.77 -8.32 -0.84
N LYS A 58 -15.54 -9.54 -0.36
CA LYS A 58 -16.58 -10.36 0.24
C LYS A 58 -16.29 -10.59 1.72
N PRO A 59 -17.06 -9.98 2.65
CA PRO A 59 -16.97 -10.34 4.07
C PRO A 59 -17.25 -11.83 4.30
N PRO A 60 -16.51 -12.50 5.21
CA PRO A 60 -15.43 -11.95 6.02
C PRO A 60 -14.09 -11.85 5.28
N PHE A 61 -13.34 -10.77 5.51
CA PHE A 61 -11.97 -10.63 5.02
C PHE A 61 -11.09 -9.83 6.01
N ILE A 62 -9.78 -10.00 5.88
CA ILE A 62 -8.76 -9.25 6.64
C ILE A 62 -8.22 -8.15 5.72
N PRO A 63 -8.34 -6.85 6.07
CA PRO A 63 -7.75 -5.77 5.26
C PRO A 63 -6.22 -5.67 5.39
N GLY A 64 -5.63 -4.61 4.80
CA GLY A 64 -4.22 -4.28 4.89
C GLY A 64 -3.41 -4.76 3.69
N HIS A 65 -2.74 -3.81 3.03
CA HIS A 65 -1.90 -4.05 1.84
C HIS A 65 -0.61 -3.21 1.84
N GLU A 66 -0.19 -2.84 3.05
CA GLU A 66 1.09 -2.20 3.34
C GLU A 66 1.87 -3.05 4.35
N GLY A 67 1.65 -4.37 4.33
CA GLY A 67 2.26 -5.32 5.25
C GLY A 67 3.73 -5.55 4.96
N VAL A 68 4.58 -5.52 5.97
CA VAL A 68 6.01 -5.80 5.84
C VAL A 68 6.49 -6.72 6.95
N GLY A 69 7.44 -7.59 6.64
CA GLY A 69 7.92 -8.55 7.61
C GLY A 69 8.95 -9.52 7.05
N HIS A 70 8.98 -10.71 7.66
CA HIS A 70 9.91 -11.77 7.28
C HIS A 70 9.17 -12.96 6.70
N VAL A 71 9.75 -13.56 5.67
CA VAL A 71 9.31 -14.86 5.17
C VAL A 71 9.59 -15.93 6.23
N VAL A 72 8.58 -16.71 6.61
CA VAL A 72 8.68 -17.75 7.66
C VAL A 72 8.33 -19.16 7.18
N ALA A 73 7.78 -19.29 5.97
CA ALA A 73 7.62 -20.56 5.28
C ALA A 73 7.52 -20.33 3.78
N VAL A 74 8.00 -21.30 3.00
CA VAL A 74 8.05 -21.23 1.54
C VAL A 74 7.38 -22.47 0.95
N GLY A 75 6.43 -22.25 0.06
CA GLY A 75 5.73 -23.29 -0.68
C GLY A 75 6.61 -23.95 -1.75
N SER A 76 6.18 -25.12 -2.22
CA SER A 76 6.91 -25.84 -3.27
C SER A 76 7.00 -25.01 -4.56
N GLY A 77 8.14 -25.08 -5.23
CA GLY A 77 8.37 -24.42 -6.53
C GLY A 77 8.88 -22.97 -6.46
N VAL A 78 8.84 -22.32 -5.30
CA VAL A 78 9.43 -20.99 -5.10
C VAL A 78 10.96 -21.10 -5.06
N LYS A 79 11.68 -20.25 -5.81
CA LYS A 79 13.14 -20.35 -5.99
C LYS A 79 13.94 -19.09 -5.66
N HIS A 80 13.33 -17.92 -5.73
CA HIS A 80 13.99 -16.61 -5.63
C HIS A 80 13.72 -15.87 -4.31
N VAL A 81 12.83 -16.41 -3.47
CA VAL A 81 12.56 -15.95 -2.12
C VAL A 81 12.79 -17.10 -1.14
N LYS A 82 13.39 -16.82 0.02
CA LYS A 82 13.67 -17.83 1.07
C LYS A 82 13.23 -17.34 2.45
N GLU A 83 13.10 -18.28 3.39
CA GLU A 83 12.87 -17.95 4.80
C GLU A 83 13.93 -16.97 5.33
N GLY A 84 13.47 -16.01 6.15
CA GLY A 84 14.28 -14.92 6.69
C GLY A 84 14.32 -13.66 5.82
N ASP A 85 14.02 -13.75 4.52
CA ASP A 85 14.01 -12.58 3.64
C ASP A 85 13.04 -11.50 4.13
N ARG A 86 13.44 -10.24 3.99
CA ARG A 86 12.60 -9.08 4.31
C ARG A 86 11.76 -8.72 3.09
N VAL A 87 10.45 -8.81 3.23
CA VAL A 87 9.51 -8.58 2.12
C VAL A 87 8.35 -7.69 2.56
N GLY A 88 7.74 -7.00 1.59
CA GLY A 88 6.48 -6.30 1.73
C GLY A 88 5.42 -6.86 0.80
N VAL A 89 4.17 -6.84 1.23
CA VAL A 89 3.01 -7.40 0.52
C VAL A 89 2.12 -6.24 0.09
N PRO A 90 2.26 -5.75 -1.16
CA PRO A 90 1.58 -4.54 -1.63
C PRO A 90 0.13 -4.81 -2.03
N TRP A 91 -0.55 -3.78 -2.56
CA TRP A 91 -1.90 -3.89 -3.13
C TRP A 91 -2.00 -4.93 -4.24
N LEU A 92 -1.08 -4.89 -5.22
CA LEU A 92 -1.06 -5.87 -6.29
C LEU A 92 -0.51 -7.19 -5.74
N TYR A 93 -1.41 -8.11 -5.37
CA TYR A 93 -1.04 -9.40 -4.80
C TYR A 93 -0.44 -10.33 -5.86
N THR A 94 -1.06 -10.36 -7.05
CA THR A 94 -0.61 -11.16 -8.21
C THR A 94 -1.25 -10.60 -9.49
N ALA A 95 -0.71 -10.98 -10.63
CA ALA A 95 -1.26 -10.74 -11.96
C ALA A 95 -0.94 -11.91 -12.89
N CYS A 96 -1.64 -12.04 -14.03
CA CYS A 96 -1.53 -13.23 -14.89
C CYS A 96 -0.18 -13.38 -15.63
N GLY A 97 0.62 -12.32 -15.70
CA GLY A 97 1.94 -12.35 -16.38
C GLY A 97 1.92 -12.49 -17.91
N HIS A 98 0.78 -12.78 -18.55
CA HIS A 98 0.73 -13.09 -19.99
C HIS A 98 -0.23 -12.23 -20.82
N CYS A 99 -1.08 -11.40 -20.20
CA CYS A 99 -1.98 -10.51 -20.97
C CYS A 99 -1.22 -9.31 -21.55
N ARG A 100 -1.87 -8.55 -22.45
CA ARG A 100 -1.29 -7.34 -23.07
C ARG A 100 -0.78 -6.32 -22.04
N HIS A 101 -1.43 -6.22 -20.89
CA HIS A 101 -1.05 -5.28 -19.83
C HIS A 101 0.22 -5.75 -19.12
N CYS A 102 0.25 -7.01 -18.68
CA CYS A 102 1.45 -7.59 -18.07
C CYS A 102 2.67 -7.55 -19.00
N LEU A 103 2.50 -7.99 -20.27
CA LEU A 103 3.59 -8.03 -21.24
C LEU A 103 4.12 -6.65 -21.66
N SER A 104 3.37 -5.57 -21.42
CA SER A 104 3.77 -4.20 -21.73
C SER A 104 4.23 -3.38 -20.51
N GLY A 105 4.41 -4.02 -19.35
CA GLY A 105 4.83 -3.35 -18.11
C GLY A 105 3.71 -2.56 -17.42
N TRP A 106 2.45 -2.91 -17.70
CA TRP A 106 1.24 -2.33 -17.13
C TRP A 106 0.43 -3.35 -16.32
N GLU A 107 1.09 -4.30 -15.65
CA GLU A 107 0.46 -5.35 -14.83
C GLU A 107 -0.55 -4.86 -13.78
N ALA A 108 -0.44 -3.62 -13.31
CA ALA A 108 -1.45 -2.97 -12.46
C ALA A 108 -2.84 -2.85 -13.13
N LEU A 109 -2.91 -3.00 -14.45
CA LEU A 109 -4.14 -3.01 -15.26
C LEU A 109 -4.57 -4.44 -15.65
N CYS A 110 -3.94 -5.47 -15.09
CA CYS A 110 -4.31 -6.86 -15.35
C CYS A 110 -5.74 -7.13 -14.82
N GLU A 111 -6.62 -7.64 -15.69
CA GLU A 111 -8.01 -7.95 -15.33
C GLU A 111 -8.14 -9.20 -14.44
N GLU A 112 -7.10 -10.05 -14.44
CA GLU A 112 -7.00 -11.24 -13.59
C GLU A 112 -6.20 -10.98 -12.30
N GLN A 113 -5.89 -9.71 -12.00
CA GLN A 113 -5.14 -9.39 -10.79
C GLN A 113 -5.94 -9.75 -9.53
N GLN A 114 -5.21 -10.09 -8.46
CA GLN A 114 -5.79 -10.14 -7.13
C GLN A 114 -5.18 -9.02 -6.29
N ASN A 115 -5.95 -8.55 -5.30
CA ASN A 115 -5.57 -7.43 -4.46
C ASN A 115 -5.54 -7.81 -2.98
N THR A 116 -4.39 -7.58 -2.35
CA THR A 116 -4.15 -7.87 -0.92
C THR A 116 -5.09 -7.04 -0.06
N GLY A 117 -5.65 -7.64 0.99
CA GLY A 117 -6.58 -6.94 1.88
C GLY A 117 -7.95 -6.63 1.26
N TYR A 118 -8.25 -7.22 0.09
CA TYR A 118 -9.46 -6.95 -0.68
C TYR A 118 -10.07 -8.22 -1.27
N SER A 119 -9.48 -8.75 -2.36
CA SER A 119 -9.92 -10.01 -2.97
C SER A 119 -9.27 -11.23 -2.30
N VAL A 120 -8.14 -11.02 -1.62
CA VAL A 120 -7.47 -11.99 -0.75
C VAL A 120 -7.18 -11.34 0.61
N ASN A 121 -7.02 -12.16 1.65
CA ASN A 121 -6.74 -11.66 2.99
C ASN A 121 -5.40 -10.91 3.06
N GLY A 122 -5.39 -9.83 3.81
CA GLY A 122 -4.29 -8.88 3.91
C GLY A 122 -3.53 -8.91 5.23
N SER A 123 -2.77 -7.84 5.44
CA SER A 123 -1.74 -7.72 6.47
C SER A 123 -2.21 -7.20 7.82
N PHE A 124 -3.51 -6.97 8.04
CA PHE A 124 -4.06 -6.72 9.38
C PHE A 124 -4.15 -8.02 10.20
N ALA A 125 -3.07 -8.79 10.20
CA ALA A 125 -2.92 -10.08 10.86
C ALA A 125 -1.43 -10.32 11.19
N GLU A 126 -1.15 -11.28 12.07
CA GLU A 126 0.24 -11.62 12.41
C GLU A 126 0.98 -12.36 11.29
N TYR A 127 0.25 -13.03 10.39
CA TYR A 127 0.79 -13.71 9.22
C TYR A 127 -0.10 -13.49 7.99
N VAL A 128 0.51 -13.43 6.81
CA VAL A 128 -0.20 -13.29 5.53
C VAL A 128 0.45 -14.18 4.47
N LEU A 129 -0.37 -14.76 3.58
CA LEU A 129 0.15 -15.39 2.37
C LEU A 129 0.52 -14.31 1.35
N ALA A 130 1.55 -14.56 0.55
CA ALA A 130 1.92 -13.70 -0.55
C ALA A 130 2.37 -14.51 -1.76
N ASP A 131 2.21 -13.92 -2.95
CA ASP A 131 2.87 -14.37 -4.16
C ASP A 131 4.32 -13.83 -4.18
N PRO A 132 5.35 -14.69 -4.17
CA PRO A 132 6.75 -14.26 -4.15
C PRO A 132 7.17 -13.48 -5.40
N ASP A 133 6.43 -13.54 -6.51
CA ASP A 133 6.75 -12.78 -7.73
C ASP A 133 6.31 -11.31 -7.65
N TYR A 134 5.43 -10.96 -6.69
CA TYR A 134 4.84 -9.62 -6.56
C TYR A 134 5.11 -8.96 -5.21
N VAL A 135 5.93 -9.56 -4.35
CA VAL A 135 6.38 -8.91 -3.11
C VAL A 135 7.42 -7.83 -3.36
N GLY A 136 7.40 -6.78 -2.54
CA GLY A 136 8.51 -5.82 -2.48
C GLY A 136 9.69 -6.40 -1.72
N HIS A 137 10.87 -6.46 -2.34
CA HIS A 137 12.10 -6.83 -1.64
C HIS A 137 12.64 -5.64 -0.84
N LEU A 138 12.81 -5.81 0.48
CA LEU A 138 13.09 -4.70 1.37
C LEU A 138 14.57 -4.64 1.79
N PRO A 139 15.18 -3.45 1.84
CA PRO A 139 16.57 -3.31 2.25
C PRO A 139 16.73 -3.54 3.76
N GLY A 140 17.90 -4.06 4.16
CA GLY A 140 18.20 -4.44 5.54
C GLY A 140 18.35 -3.27 6.51
N ASN A 141 18.57 -2.05 6.03
CA ASN A 141 18.97 -0.88 6.82
C ASN A 141 17.82 0.09 7.18
N ILE A 142 16.57 -0.18 6.79
CA ILE A 142 15.40 0.64 7.12
C ILE A 142 14.47 -0.15 8.04
N SER A 143 13.84 0.49 9.02
CA SER A 143 12.90 -0.20 9.91
C SER A 143 11.63 -0.61 9.17
N PHE A 144 10.93 -1.64 9.67
CA PHE A 144 9.65 -2.07 9.09
C PHE A 144 8.57 -1.00 9.20
N THR A 145 8.51 -0.26 10.31
CA THR A 145 7.53 0.81 10.52
C THR A 145 7.69 1.96 9.54
N GLU A 146 8.93 2.32 9.19
CA GLU A 146 9.21 3.41 8.25
C GLU A 146 8.96 3.01 6.79
N ILE A 147 9.25 1.75 6.42
CA ILE A 147 9.14 1.31 5.02
C ILE A 147 7.73 0.87 4.65
N ALA A 148 6.87 0.51 5.61
CA ALA A 148 5.52 0.00 5.34
C ALA A 148 4.67 0.91 4.43
N PRO A 149 4.60 2.25 4.66
CA PRO A 149 3.82 3.15 3.80
C PRO A 149 4.33 3.26 2.36
N ILE A 150 5.57 2.83 2.08
CA ILE A 150 6.11 2.85 0.72
C ILE A 150 5.43 1.81 -0.18
N LEU A 151 4.90 0.73 0.40
CA LEU A 151 4.34 -0.42 -0.33
C LEU A 151 3.02 -0.09 -1.04
N CYS A 152 2.30 0.96 -0.63
CA CYS A 152 1.17 1.49 -1.39
C CYS A 152 1.29 2.99 -1.57
N ALA A 153 1.27 3.80 -0.50
CA ALA A 153 1.30 5.25 -0.63
C ALA A 153 2.53 5.74 -1.42
N GLY A 154 3.72 5.27 -1.08
CA GLY A 154 4.97 5.67 -1.75
C GLY A 154 5.05 5.27 -3.22
N VAL A 155 4.83 3.99 -3.54
CA VAL A 155 4.86 3.51 -4.93
C VAL A 155 3.79 4.18 -5.80
N THR A 156 2.60 4.43 -5.23
CA THR A 156 1.48 5.08 -5.92
C THR A 156 1.83 6.50 -6.31
N VAL A 157 2.33 7.31 -5.38
CA VAL A 157 2.66 8.72 -5.69
C VAL A 157 3.89 8.83 -6.56
N TYR A 158 4.88 7.94 -6.43
CA TYR A 158 6.02 7.91 -7.33
C TYR A 158 5.61 7.58 -8.77
N LYS A 159 4.77 6.56 -8.99
CA LYS A 159 4.22 6.29 -10.33
C LYS A 159 3.33 7.43 -10.80
N GLY A 160 2.52 8.01 -9.91
CA GLY A 160 1.67 9.19 -10.18
C GLY A 160 2.47 10.36 -10.73
N LEU A 161 3.56 10.73 -10.07
CA LEU A 161 4.47 11.79 -10.53
C LEU A 161 5.15 11.47 -11.86
N LYS A 162 5.42 10.20 -12.16
CA LYS A 162 5.99 9.84 -13.47
C LYS A 162 4.97 9.96 -14.61
N VAL A 163 3.67 9.81 -14.35
CA VAL A 163 2.63 9.88 -15.39
C VAL A 163 2.10 11.30 -15.61
N THR A 164 2.45 12.28 -14.76
CA THR A 164 2.22 13.70 -15.07
C THR A 164 3.11 14.22 -16.20
N ASP A 165 4.18 13.47 -16.51
CA ASP A 165 5.23 13.84 -17.46
C ASP A 165 5.94 15.18 -17.15
N THR A 166 5.88 15.63 -15.89
CA THR A 166 6.65 16.80 -15.41
C THR A 166 8.15 16.51 -15.42
N LYS A 167 8.95 17.50 -15.81
CA LYS A 167 10.42 17.44 -15.87
C LYS A 167 11.05 18.24 -14.73
N PRO A 168 12.32 17.98 -14.35
CA PRO A 168 13.01 18.80 -13.36
C PRO A 168 12.92 20.30 -13.69
N GLY A 169 12.55 21.12 -12.70
CA GLY A 169 12.26 22.55 -12.86
C GLY A 169 10.80 22.88 -13.17
N ASP A 170 9.98 21.91 -13.62
CA ASP A 170 8.54 22.12 -13.77
C ASP A 170 7.85 22.21 -12.40
N TRP A 171 6.64 22.75 -12.41
CA TRP A 171 5.77 22.82 -11.25
C TRP A 171 4.79 21.65 -11.21
N VAL A 172 4.58 21.10 -10.01
CA VAL A 172 3.54 20.09 -9.74
C VAL A 172 2.68 20.53 -8.56
N VAL A 173 1.36 20.36 -8.70
CA VAL A 173 0.40 20.61 -7.61
C VAL A 173 0.09 19.28 -6.92
N ILE A 174 0.37 19.20 -5.62
CA ILE A 174 -0.01 18.07 -4.77
C ILE A 174 -1.26 18.48 -3.97
N SER A 175 -2.40 17.94 -4.38
CA SER A 175 -3.70 18.21 -3.74
C SER A 175 -4.04 17.12 -2.72
N GLY A 176 -3.99 17.49 -1.43
CA GLY A 176 -4.22 16.64 -0.26
C GLY A 176 -2.92 16.07 0.31
N ILE A 177 -2.51 16.54 1.49
CA ILE A 177 -1.24 16.21 2.18
C ILE A 177 -1.51 15.18 3.31
N GLY A 178 -2.18 14.10 2.93
CA GLY A 178 -2.42 12.93 3.78
C GLY A 178 -1.28 11.90 3.70
N GLY A 179 -1.62 10.61 3.89
CA GLY A 179 -0.66 9.49 3.79
C GLY A 179 0.07 9.45 2.45
N LEU A 180 -0.63 9.70 1.34
CA LEU A 180 -0.02 9.80 0.01
C LEU A 180 0.71 11.13 -0.20
N GLY A 181 0.01 12.24 -0.01
CA GLY A 181 0.52 13.56 -0.40
C GLY A 181 1.82 13.97 0.28
N HIS A 182 2.01 13.62 1.56
CA HIS A 182 3.26 13.95 2.25
C HIS A 182 4.48 13.18 1.67
N LEU A 183 4.27 11.98 1.12
CA LEU A 183 5.31 11.27 0.36
C LEU A 183 5.46 11.87 -1.05
N ALA A 184 4.37 12.29 -1.67
CA ALA A 184 4.40 12.91 -3.00
C ALA A 184 5.25 14.19 -3.01
N VAL A 185 5.12 15.04 -1.98
CA VAL A 185 5.97 16.23 -1.80
C VAL A 185 7.46 15.84 -1.79
N GLN A 186 7.82 14.81 -1.02
CA GLN A 186 9.21 14.36 -0.90
C GLN A 186 9.75 13.75 -2.21
N TYR A 187 8.96 12.91 -2.89
CA TYR A 187 9.33 12.34 -4.18
C TYR A 187 9.44 13.42 -5.27
N ALA A 188 8.50 14.37 -5.33
CA ALA A 188 8.54 15.47 -6.29
C ALA A 188 9.82 16.30 -6.14
N LYS A 189 10.18 16.65 -4.89
CA LYS A 189 11.45 17.31 -4.59
C LYS A 189 12.66 16.48 -5.03
N ALA A 190 12.69 15.19 -4.69
CA ALA A 190 13.77 14.28 -5.09
C ALA A 190 13.88 14.13 -6.62
N MET A 191 12.77 14.31 -7.34
CA MET A 191 12.71 14.34 -8.81
C MET A 191 13.06 15.72 -9.41
N GLY A 192 13.41 16.71 -8.58
CA GLY A 192 13.80 18.05 -9.02
C GLY A 192 12.63 18.96 -9.43
N LEU A 193 11.41 18.66 -8.98
CA LEU A 193 10.21 19.44 -9.28
C LEU A 193 10.01 20.58 -8.26
N ASN A 194 9.38 21.66 -8.70
CA ASN A 194 8.84 22.69 -7.81
C ASN A 194 7.45 22.27 -7.35
N VAL A 195 7.16 22.39 -6.05
CA VAL A 195 5.95 21.83 -5.45
C VAL A 195 5.02 22.93 -4.97
N ILE A 196 3.75 22.86 -5.39
CA ILE A 196 2.62 23.58 -4.76
C ILE A 196 1.82 22.58 -3.95
N ALA A 197 1.74 22.76 -2.64
CA ALA A 197 0.90 21.95 -1.76
C ALA A 197 -0.47 22.62 -1.57
N VAL A 198 -1.54 21.83 -1.69
CA VAL A 198 -2.92 22.27 -1.45
C VAL A 198 -3.57 21.31 -0.46
N ASP A 199 -4.14 21.85 0.61
CA ASP A 199 -4.94 21.13 1.61
C ASP A 199 -5.94 22.09 2.24
N ILE A 200 -6.97 21.56 2.90
CA ILE A 200 -7.98 22.34 3.61
C ILE A 200 -7.64 22.54 5.10
N ASP A 201 -6.57 21.90 5.59
CA ASP A 201 -6.12 21.94 6.97
C ASP A 201 -4.69 22.52 7.05
N ASP A 202 -4.54 23.64 7.78
CA ASP A 202 -3.27 24.34 7.96
C ASP A 202 -2.18 23.45 8.55
N ALA A 203 -2.52 22.50 9.43
CA ALA A 203 -1.54 21.58 10.00
C ALA A 203 -0.92 20.65 8.94
N LYS A 204 -1.68 20.34 7.88
CA LYS A 204 -1.24 19.55 6.72
C LYS A 204 -0.33 20.38 5.80
N LEU A 205 -0.68 21.64 5.59
CA LEU A 205 0.18 22.59 4.87
C LEU A 205 1.51 22.82 5.60
N ASP A 206 1.48 22.92 6.93
CA ASP A 206 2.69 23.03 7.74
C ASP A 206 3.55 21.77 7.71
N LEU A 207 2.93 20.59 7.59
CA LEU A 207 3.68 19.36 7.32
C LEU A 207 4.40 19.44 5.96
N ALA A 208 3.73 19.89 4.90
CA ALA A 208 4.36 20.04 3.58
C ALA A 208 5.57 20.98 3.63
N LYS A 209 5.44 22.15 4.29
CA LYS A 209 6.55 23.11 4.48
C LYS A 209 7.74 22.53 5.24
N ARG A 210 7.50 21.64 6.22
CA ARG A 210 8.58 20.96 6.96
C ARG A 210 9.32 19.95 6.10
N LEU A 211 8.62 19.27 5.19
CA LEU A 211 9.18 18.27 4.28
C LEU A 211 9.93 18.93 3.11
N ASP A 212 9.47 20.08 2.67
CA ASP A 212 10.19 20.91 1.72
C ASP A 212 9.98 22.41 1.96
N ARG A 213 11.07 23.08 2.35
CA ARG A 213 11.10 24.52 2.66
C ARG A 213 10.83 25.41 1.44
N ALA A 214 10.95 24.87 0.22
CA ALA A 214 10.68 25.58 -1.02
C ALA A 214 9.23 25.36 -1.54
N VAL A 215 8.40 24.59 -0.81
CA VAL A 215 6.99 24.39 -1.17
C VAL A 215 6.24 25.71 -1.09
N ASP A 216 5.56 26.05 -2.19
CA ASP A 216 4.52 27.06 -2.18
C ASP A 216 3.20 26.44 -1.69
N VAL A 217 2.42 27.18 -0.92
CA VAL A 217 1.16 26.70 -0.34
C VAL A 217 0.00 27.47 -0.95
N GLY A 218 -0.75 26.78 -1.81
CA GLY A 218 -1.95 27.31 -2.45
C GLY A 218 -3.04 27.54 -1.40
N ALA A 219 -3.49 28.79 -1.26
CA ALA A 219 -4.38 29.27 -0.22
C ALA A 219 -5.66 28.44 -0.01
N GLU A 220 -6.06 28.33 1.27
CA GLU A 220 -7.40 28.04 1.80
C GLU A 220 -8.51 28.03 0.73
N VAL A 221 -9.05 26.86 0.40
CA VAL A 221 -10.41 26.79 -0.17
C VAL A 221 -11.37 27.16 0.96
N ARG A 222 -11.44 28.46 1.30
CA ARG A 222 -12.48 28.97 2.20
C ARG A 222 -13.80 28.61 1.54
N ARG A 223 -14.56 27.69 2.15
CA ARG A 223 -15.96 27.47 1.80
C ARG A 223 -16.66 28.82 1.92
N ARG A 224 -16.84 29.51 0.79
CA ARG A 224 -17.88 30.54 0.67
C ARG A 224 -19.17 29.79 0.97
N HIS A 225 -19.70 30.00 2.17
CA HIS A 225 -21.05 29.62 2.49
C HIS A 225 -21.93 30.38 1.48
N LEU A 226 -22.57 29.64 0.59
CA LEU A 226 -23.79 30.09 -0.08
C LEU A 226 -24.96 29.77 0.83
#